data_AF-A0A348WA66-F1
#
_entry.id   AF-A0A348WA66-F1
#
_cell.length_a   1.000
_cell.length_b   1.000
_cell.length_c   1.000
_cell.angle_alpha   90.00
_cell.angle_beta   90.00
_cell.angle_gamma   90.00
#
_symmetry.space_group_name_H-M   'P 1'
#
loop_
_entity.id
_entity.type
_entity.pdbx_description
1 polymer ?
#
loop_
_entity_poly.entity_id
_entity_poly.type
_entity_poly.pdbx_seq_one_letter_code
_entity_poly.pdbx_strand_id
1 'polypeptide(L)' 'PGSDRITAYNLNYRDATNLVLATKFQMRPNDVVFLSEQPITKWNRVVQQLVPSLLTSSATLAAN' A
#
# COMPACT_ATOMS: atom_id res chain seq x y z
N PRO A 1 -34.24 -16.88 -11.86
CA PRO A 1 -33.23 -16.20 -11.02
C PRO A 1 -31.81 -16.54 -11.50
N GLY A 2 -31.23 -15.67 -12.33
CA GLY A 2 -29.87 -15.84 -12.85
C GLY A 2 -28.84 -15.59 -11.76
N SER A 3 -27.89 -16.51 -11.59
CA SER A 3 -26.78 -16.36 -10.66
C SER A 3 -25.91 -15.16 -11.08
N ASP A 4 -25.95 -14.09 -10.33
CA ASP A 4 -25.06 -12.95 -10.50
C ASP A 4 -23.64 -13.39 -10.13
N ARG A 5 -22.87 -13.86 -11.13
CA ARG A 5 -21.51 -14.36 -10.95
C ARG A 5 -20.54 -13.19 -11.00
N ILE A 6 -20.02 -12.83 -9.83
CA ILE A 6 -18.87 -11.93 -9.73
C ILE A 6 -17.64 -12.64 -10.28
N THR A 7 -16.96 -12.01 -11.23
CA THR A 7 -15.70 -12.51 -11.80
C THR A 7 -14.57 -11.58 -11.38
N ALA A 8 -13.56 -12.11 -10.70
CA ALA A 8 -12.38 -11.36 -10.29
C ALA A 8 -11.14 -11.90 -11.01
N TYR A 9 -10.32 -10.99 -11.53
CA TYR A 9 -9.06 -11.30 -12.18
C TYR A 9 -7.92 -10.68 -11.37
N ASN A 10 -6.85 -11.46 -11.15
CA ASN A 10 -5.65 -10.98 -10.47
C ASN A 10 -4.49 -10.90 -11.47
N LEU A 11 -3.89 -9.72 -11.59
CA LEU A 11 -2.67 -9.51 -12.37
C LEU A 11 -1.48 -9.39 -11.42
N ASN A 12 -0.49 -10.27 -11.57
CA ASN A 12 0.77 -10.16 -10.84
C ASN A 12 1.64 -9.05 -11.47
N TYR A 13 1.65 -7.90 -10.81
CA TYR A 13 2.38 -6.70 -11.23
C TYR A 13 3.79 -6.57 -10.62
N ARG A 14 4.33 -7.64 -10.00
CA ARG A 14 5.72 -7.62 -9.47
C ARG A 14 6.77 -7.42 -10.56
N ASP A 15 6.48 -7.91 -11.77
CA ASP A 15 7.26 -7.66 -12.97
C ASP A 15 6.52 -6.63 -13.84
N ALA A 16 7.19 -5.54 -14.18
CA ALA A 16 6.64 -4.48 -15.02
C ALA A 16 6.24 -4.99 -16.42
N THR A 17 6.90 -6.04 -16.91
CA THR A 17 6.59 -6.65 -18.21
C THR A 17 5.18 -7.24 -18.23
N ASN A 18 4.69 -7.77 -17.10
CA ASN A 18 3.34 -8.35 -17.00
C ASN A 18 2.23 -7.31 -17.14
N LEU A 19 2.53 -6.01 -16.97
CA LEU A 19 1.56 -4.94 -17.19
C LEU A 19 1.09 -4.86 -18.65
N VAL A 20 1.86 -5.42 -19.60
CA VAL A 20 1.40 -5.54 -21.00
C VAL A 20 0.15 -6.42 -21.12
N LEU A 21 -0.13 -7.31 -20.18
CA LEU A 21 -1.36 -8.10 -20.16
C LEU A 21 -2.58 -7.26 -19.74
N ALA A 22 -2.37 -6.21 -18.94
CA ALA A 22 -3.45 -5.28 -18.54
C ALA A 22 -4.01 -4.51 -19.74
N THR A 23 -3.19 -4.25 -20.77
CA THR A 23 -3.64 -3.51 -21.97
C THR A 23 -4.61 -4.31 -22.83
N LYS A 24 -4.60 -5.64 -22.68
CA LYS A 24 -5.54 -6.56 -23.35
C LYS A 24 -6.85 -6.72 -22.59
N PHE A 25 -6.95 -6.16 -21.38
CA PHE A 25 -8.15 -6.25 -20.56
C PHE A 25 -9.21 -5.26 -21.05
N GLN A 26 -10.36 -5.78 -21.49
CA GLN A 26 -11.50 -4.95 -21.87
C GLN A 26 -12.35 -4.65 -20.65
N MET A 27 -12.34 -3.40 -20.19
CA MET A 27 -13.17 -2.95 -19.07
C MET A 27 -14.62 -2.76 -19.52
N ARG A 28 -15.54 -3.20 -18.68
CA ARG A 28 -16.98 -2.97 -18.82
C ARG A 28 -17.40 -1.79 -17.94
N PRO A 29 -18.52 -1.13 -18.26
CA PRO A 29 -19.08 -0.12 -17.38
C PRO A 29 -19.28 -0.68 -15.97
N ASN A 30 -18.85 0.08 -14.95
CA ASN A 30 -18.89 -0.28 -13.53
C ASN A 30 -17.86 -1.33 -13.05
N ASP A 31 -16.84 -1.67 -13.84
CA ASP A 31 -15.71 -2.45 -13.35
C ASP A 31 -14.85 -1.64 -12.36
N VAL A 32 -14.31 -2.29 -11.33
CA VAL A 32 -13.45 -1.67 -10.30
C VAL A 32 -12.05 -2.25 -10.37
N VAL A 33 -11.04 -1.38 -10.40
CA VAL A 33 -9.63 -1.77 -10.33
C VAL A 33 -9.14 -1.56 -8.90
N PHE A 34 -8.67 -2.63 -8.26
CA PHE A 34 -8.08 -2.58 -6.92
C PHE A 34 -6.56 -2.78 -6.99
N LEU A 35 -5.80 -1.90 -6.34
CA LEU A 35 -4.35 -2.04 -6.17
C LEU A 35 -4.04 -2.25 -4.68
N SER A 36 -3.23 -3.26 -4.36
CA SER A 36 -2.76 -3.45 -2.98
C SER A 36 -1.69 -2.42 -2.61
N GLU A 37 -1.70 -2.00 -1.35
CA GLU A 37 -0.79 -0.99 -0.80
C GLU A 37 0.69 -1.35 -1.02
N GLN A 38 1.49 -0.40 -1.50
CA GLN A 38 2.93 -0.57 -1.61
C GLN A 38 3.59 -0.38 -0.23
N PRO A 39 4.46 -1.30 0.22
CA PRO A 39 5.07 -1.26 1.55
C PRO A 39 6.23 -0.23 1.66
N ILE A 40 6.05 0.98 1.15
CA ILE A 40 7.07 2.05 1.18
C ILE A 40 6.85 3.02 2.36
N THR A 41 5.68 3.02 2.99
CA THR A 41 5.30 4.06 3.97
C THR A 41 5.74 3.78 5.42
N LYS A 42 6.44 2.66 5.71
CA LYS A 42 6.80 2.31 7.10
C LYS A 42 8.07 2.99 7.61
N TRP A 43 9.01 3.36 6.75
CA TRP A 43 10.30 3.91 7.17
C TRP A 43 10.22 5.33 7.73
N ASN A 44 9.45 6.23 7.10
CA ASN A 44 9.32 7.62 7.55
C ASN A 44 8.66 7.72 8.95
N ARG A 45 7.74 6.81 9.26
CA ARG A 45 7.03 6.78 10.55
C ARG A 45 7.91 6.29 11.71
N VAL A 46 8.75 5.29 11.46
CA VAL A 46 9.68 4.75 12.47
C VAL A 46 10.72 5.80 12.86
N VAL A 47 11.26 6.54 11.89
CA VAL A 47 12.24 7.61 12.15
C VAL A 47 11.61 8.74 12.97
N GLN A 48 10.40 9.20 12.63
CA GLN A 48 9.74 10.30 13.35
C GLN A 48 9.33 9.95 14.78
N GLN A 49 9.11 8.67 15.10
CA GLN A 49 8.69 8.24 16.45
C GLN A 49 9.86 8.07 17.42
N LEU A 50 11.06 7.79 16.92
CA LEU A 50 12.25 7.57 17.77
C LEU A 50 13.00 8.87 18.09
N VAL A 51 12.90 9.89 17.24
CA VAL A 51 13.62 11.16 17.42
C VAL A 51 13.15 11.96 18.65
N PRO A 52 11.84 12.11 18.94
CA PRO A 52 11.39 12.92 20.08
C PRO A 52 11.68 12.27 21.44
N SER A 53 11.60 10.93 21.54
CA SER A 53 11.79 10.22 22.81
C SER A 53 13.23 10.31 23.33
N LEU A 54 14.22 10.40 22.46
CA LEU A 54 15.63 10.51 22.87
C LEU A 54 15.98 11.92 23.37
N LEU A 55 15.29 12.95 22.87
CA LEU A 55 15.53 14.34 23.24
C LEU A 55 14.82 14.72 24.55
N THR A 56 13.64 14.18 24.82
CA THR A 56 12.90 14.47 26.06
C THR A 56 13.43 13.70 27.26
N SER A 57 13.98 12.49 27.08
CA SER A 57 14.57 11.70 28.18
C SER A 57 15.88 12.26 28.73
N SER A 58 16.69 12.96 27.93
CA SER A 58 17.92 13.60 28.42
C SER A 58 17.65 14.93 29.13
N ALA A 59 16.60 15.66 28.73
CA ALA A 59 16.20 16.92 29.35
C ALA A 59 15.64 16.75 30.76
N THR A 60 14.93 15.66 31.05
CA THR A 60 14.38 15.37 32.39
C THR A 60 15.41 14.83 33.38
N LEU A 61 16.50 14.23 32.89
CA LEU A 61 17.61 13.76 33.74
C LEU A 61 18.59 14.89 34.09
N ALA A 62 18.77 15.89 33.23
CA ALA A 62 19.63 17.05 33.49
C ALA A 62 18.96 18.14 34.36
N ALA A 63 17.65 18.02 34.61
CA ALA A 63 16.85 18.95 35.40
C ALA A 63 16.63 18.53 36.87
N ASN A 64 17.26 17.43 37.32
CA ASN A 64 17.25 16.97 38.72
C ASN A 64 18.64 17.05 39.35
#